data_AF-A0A1Z1WE68-F1
#
_entry.id   AF-A0A1Z1WE68-F1
#
_cell.length_a   1.000
_cell.length_b   1.000
_cell.length_c   1.000
_cell.angle_alpha   90.00
_cell.angle_beta   90.00
_cell.angle_gamma   90.00
#
_symmetry.space_group_name_H-M   'P 1'
#
loop_
_entity.id
_entity.type
_entity.pdbx_description
1 polymer ?
#
loop_
_entity_poly.entity_id
_entity_poly.type
_entity_poly.pdbx_seq_one_letter_code
_entity_poly.pdbx_strand_id
1 'polypeptide(L)'
;MGAAYAKCFDPTGARYGIPTYPWKYAPDGLATRRQLRARGLRPGGQPVCAQLMLRHRGRKSGALVAYLYRVDLALPVRPMTSRKWGALALAMLARRTCPVCQVTYSYCLPVSLGMCLLCHDNLTERAA
;
A
#
# COMPACT_ATOMS: atom_id res chain seq x y z
N MET A 1 -3.66 -17.70 29.96
CA MET A 1 -4.00 -16.91 28.74
C MET A 1 -5.48 -16.53 28.81
N GLY A 2 -5.85 -15.25 28.78
CA GLY A 2 -7.24 -14.83 28.97
C GLY A 2 -8.15 -15.25 27.80
N ALA A 3 -9.41 -15.61 28.11
CA ALA A 3 -10.40 -16.08 27.14
C ALA A 3 -10.65 -15.10 25.96
N ALA A 4 -10.34 -13.82 26.14
CA ALA A 4 -10.47 -12.79 25.11
C ALA A 4 -9.64 -13.08 23.84
N TYR A 5 -8.50 -13.76 23.97
CA TYR A 5 -7.58 -14.03 22.85
C TYR A 5 -7.68 -15.46 22.30
N ALA A 6 -8.45 -16.35 22.93
CA ALA A 6 -8.54 -17.77 22.56
C ALA A 6 -9.00 -17.99 21.10
N LYS A 7 -9.83 -17.08 20.57
CA LYS A 7 -10.27 -17.16 19.16
C LYS A 7 -9.19 -16.74 18.17
N CYS A 8 -8.21 -15.96 18.60
CA CYS A 8 -7.13 -15.39 17.79
C CYS A 8 -5.78 -16.05 18.03
N PHE A 9 -5.74 -17.15 18.77
CA PHE A 9 -4.52 -17.93 19.03
C PHE A 9 -4.64 -19.29 18.38
N ASP A 10 -3.87 -19.49 17.33
CA ASP A 10 -3.76 -20.73 16.55
C ASP A 10 -2.33 -20.85 16.01
N PRO A 11 -1.35 -21.18 16.88
CA PRO A 11 0.07 -21.21 16.49
C PRO A 11 0.38 -22.31 15.47
N THR A 12 -0.43 -23.36 15.39
CA THR A 12 -0.27 -24.45 14.42
C THR A 12 -0.86 -24.10 13.04
N GLY A 13 -1.75 -23.09 12.98
CA GLY A 13 -2.46 -22.73 11.75
C GLY A 13 -3.59 -23.70 11.39
N ALA A 14 -4.04 -24.53 12.32
CA ALA A 14 -5.06 -25.55 12.06
C ALA A 14 -6.42 -24.95 11.68
N ARG A 15 -6.74 -23.75 12.17
CA ARG A 15 -8.01 -23.04 11.90
C ARG A 15 -7.88 -22.08 10.71
N TYR A 16 -6.75 -21.38 10.61
CA TYR A 16 -6.59 -20.28 9.66
C TYR A 16 -5.62 -20.58 8.50
N GLY A 17 -5.07 -21.79 8.43
CA GLY A 17 -4.11 -22.23 7.41
C GLY A 17 -2.68 -21.73 7.62
N ILE A 18 -2.49 -20.71 8.46
CA ILE A 18 -1.18 -20.18 8.86
C ILE A 18 -1.15 -19.88 10.36
N PRO A 19 0.04 -19.94 10.99
CA PRO A 19 0.21 -19.55 12.38
C PRO A 19 -0.42 -18.18 12.66
N THR A 20 -1.30 -18.14 13.65
CA THR A 20 -2.10 -16.97 14.00
C THR A 20 -1.88 -16.62 15.46
N TYR A 21 -1.42 -15.40 15.70
CA TYR A 21 -1.10 -14.91 17.03
C TYR A 21 -2.00 -13.74 17.40
N PRO A 22 -2.40 -13.62 18.68
CA PRO A 22 -3.04 -12.43 19.18
C PRO A 22 -2.12 -11.21 19.09
N TRP A 23 -2.73 -10.03 19.19
CA TRP A 23 -1.98 -8.77 19.23
C TRP A 23 -0.88 -8.78 20.31
N LYS A 24 0.38 -8.54 19.89
CA LYS A 24 1.62 -8.58 20.72
C LYS A 24 2.10 -9.97 21.17
N TYR A 25 1.58 -11.06 20.61
CA TYR A 25 1.99 -12.44 20.96
C TYR A 25 2.76 -13.17 19.85
N ALA A 26 3.12 -12.49 18.77
CA ALA A 26 3.93 -13.11 17.72
C ALA A 26 5.35 -13.36 18.23
N PRO A 27 5.97 -14.49 17.85
CA PRO A 27 7.36 -14.76 18.17
C PRO A 27 8.29 -13.75 17.49
N ASP A 28 9.50 -13.64 18.05
CA ASP A 28 10.56 -12.81 17.48
C ASP A 28 10.96 -13.30 16.08
N GLY A 29 11.63 -12.41 15.33
CA GLY A 29 12.03 -12.68 13.94
C GLY A 29 10.90 -12.49 12.91
N LEU A 30 9.69 -12.15 13.36
CA LEU A 30 8.56 -11.81 12.50
C LEU A 30 8.26 -10.31 12.51
N ALA A 31 7.94 -9.76 11.33
CA ALA A 31 7.59 -8.36 11.19
C ALA A 31 6.47 -8.15 10.17
N THR A 32 5.63 -7.15 10.45
CA THR A 32 4.65 -6.64 9.48
C THR A 32 5.35 -5.91 8.32
N ARG A 33 4.66 -5.76 7.17
CA ARG A 33 5.20 -4.99 6.03
C ARG A 33 5.61 -3.57 6.43
N ARG A 34 4.87 -2.93 7.35
CA ARG A 34 5.17 -1.59 7.87
C ARG A 34 6.45 -1.58 8.73
N GLN A 35 6.61 -2.57 9.61
CA GLN A 35 7.82 -2.72 10.43
C GLN A 35 9.06 -3.01 9.57
N LEU A 36 8.93 -3.88 8.55
CA LEU A 36 10.00 -4.11 7.58
C LEU A 36 10.37 -2.81 6.85
N ARG A 37 9.37 -2.06 6.39
CA ARG A 37 9.60 -0.80 5.66
C ARG A 37 10.31 0.25 6.53
N ALA A 38 9.98 0.34 7.81
CA ALA A 38 10.66 1.22 8.76
C ALA A 38 12.15 0.85 8.93
N ARG A 39 12.52 -0.41 8.70
CA ARG A 39 13.91 -0.91 8.71
C ARG A 39 14.58 -0.87 7.33
N GLY A 40 13.96 -0.24 6.32
CA GLY A 40 14.49 -0.24 4.94
C GLY A 40 14.40 -1.59 4.24
N LEU A 41 13.57 -2.51 4.76
CA LEU A 41 13.39 -3.87 4.23
C LEU A 41 12.04 -4.04 3.52
N ARG A 42 11.96 -5.06 2.67
CA ARG A 42 10.74 -5.55 2.02
C ARG A 42 10.64 -7.07 2.22
N PRO A 43 9.45 -7.68 2.15
CA PRO A 43 9.27 -9.13 2.33
C PRO A 43 10.10 -10.02 1.38
N GLY A 44 10.68 -9.50 0.31
CA GLY A 44 11.54 -10.28 -0.57
C GLY A 44 10.82 -11.20 -1.54
N GLY A 45 9.48 -11.33 -1.46
CA GLY A 45 8.70 -12.27 -2.28
C GLY A 45 8.32 -13.55 -1.53
N GLN A 46 8.69 -13.66 -0.26
CA GLN A 46 8.29 -14.77 0.61
C GLN A 46 6.76 -14.83 0.78
N PRO A 47 6.18 -16.03 0.97
CA PRO A 47 4.79 -16.17 1.35
C PRO A 47 4.54 -15.57 2.75
N VAL A 48 3.28 -15.37 3.10
CA VAL A 48 2.91 -14.96 4.46
C VAL A 48 3.31 -16.06 5.44
N CYS A 49 4.14 -15.75 6.43
CA CYS A 49 4.65 -16.73 7.38
C CYS A 49 3.68 -16.92 8.56
N ALA A 50 3.04 -15.83 9.01
CA ALA A 50 2.05 -15.86 10.08
C ALA A 50 1.13 -14.64 9.97
N GLN A 51 0.12 -14.57 10.82
CA GLN A 51 -0.75 -13.40 10.94
C GLN A 51 -0.99 -13.01 12.40
N LEU A 52 -1.12 -11.71 12.63
CA LEU A 52 -1.66 -11.16 13.86
C LEU A 52 -3.16 -10.97 13.72
N MET A 53 -3.92 -11.40 14.72
CA MET A 53 -5.36 -11.18 14.78
C MET A 53 -5.76 -10.42 16.05
N LEU A 54 -6.61 -9.42 15.86
CA LEU A 54 -7.27 -8.69 16.94
C LEU A 54 -8.78 -8.70 16.68
N ARG A 55 -9.56 -9.21 17.63
CA ARG A 55 -11.02 -9.17 17.53
C ARG A 55 -11.50 -7.72 17.47
N HIS A 56 -12.36 -7.41 16.50
CA HIS A 56 -12.82 -6.05 16.25
C HIS A 56 -14.31 -6.04 15.87
N ARG A 57 -15.14 -5.40 16.71
CA ARG A 57 -16.60 -5.41 16.57
C ARG A 57 -17.11 -4.67 15.32
N GLY A 58 -16.43 -3.60 14.91
CA GLY A 58 -16.85 -2.78 13.74
C GLY A 58 -16.39 -3.31 12.37
N ARG A 59 -15.75 -4.48 12.28
CA ARG A 59 -15.34 -5.07 10.98
C ARG A 59 -16.30 -6.19 10.63
N LYS A 60 -16.72 -6.28 9.37
CA LYS A 60 -17.55 -7.40 8.87
C LYS A 60 -16.91 -8.76 9.12
N SER A 61 -15.58 -8.84 9.03
CA SER A 61 -14.77 -10.04 9.34
C SER A 61 -14.70 -10.39 10.83
N GLY A 62 -15.18 -9.53 11.73
CA GLY A 62 -15.08 -9.69 13.18
C GLY A 62 -13.67 -9.53 13.76
N ALA A 63 -12.65 -9.30 12.91
CA ALA A 63 -11.25 -9.15 13.31
C ALA A 63 -10.45 -8.25 12.37
N LEU A 64 -9.44 -7.60 12.94
CA LEU A 64 -8.31 -6.96 12.25
C LEU A 64 -7.19 -7.98 12.08
N VAL A 65 -6.63 -8.05 10.87
CA VAL A 65 -5.57 -8.99 10.50
C VAL A 65 -4.36 -8.19 10.03
N ALA A 66 -3.16 -8.56 10.50
CA ALA A 66 -1.91 -8.05 9.95
C ALA A 66 -0.97 -9.22 9.62
N TYR A 67 -0.49 -9.27 8.38
CA TYR A 67 0.41 -10.33 7.93
C TYR A 67 1.84 -10.09 8.42
N LEU A 68 2.46 -11.19 8.84
CA LEU A 68 3.82 -11.27 9.33
C LEU A 68 4.71 -11.99 8.33
N TYR A 69 5.92 -11.47 8.21
CA TYR A 69 6.97 -11.95 7.32
C TYR A 69 8.24 -12.15 8.13
N ARG A 70 9.05 -13.12 7.73
CA ARG A 70 10.36 -13.37 8.31
C ARG A 70 11.31 -12.23 7.99
N VAL A 71 11.97 -11.73 9.03
CA VAL A 71 12.95 -10.62 8.91
C VAL A 71 14.24 -11.11 8.26
N ASP A 72 14.66 -12.34 8.53
CA ASP A 72 15.88 -12.95 7.99
C ASP A 72 15.81 -13.21 6.47
N LEU A 73 14.61 -13.45 5.94
CA LEU A 73 14.35 -13.57 4.50
C LEU A 73 14.01 -12.25 3.82
N ALA A 74 13.96 -11.15 4.59
CA ALA A 74 13.64 -9.85 4.04
C ALA A 74 14.81 -9.30 3.23
N LEU A 75 14.49 -8.61 2.14
CA LEU A 75 15.48 -8.00 1.27
C LEU A 75 15.45 -6.48 1.45
N PRO A 76 16.55 -5.76 1.18
CA PRO A 76 16.52 -4.31 1.09
C PRO A 76 15.42 -3.83 0.13
N VAL A 77 14.79 -2.70 0.49
CA VAL A 77 13.87 -1.99 -0.41
C VAL A 77 14.63 -1.65 -1.68
N ARG A 78 14.02 -1.91 -2.83
CA ARG A 78 14.63 -1.60 -4.13
C ARG A 78 14.87 -0.10 -4.19
N PRO A 79 16.12 0.36 -4.38
CA PRO A 79 16.39 1.78 -4.48
C PRO A 79 15.70 2.38 -5.71
N MET A 80 15.49 3.68 -5.64
CA MET A 80 15.10 4.46 -6.80
C MET A 80 16.32 4.56 -7.72
N THR A 81 16.14 4.26 -9.00
CA THR A 81 17.22 4.32 -10.00
C THR A 81 16.99 5.52 -10.91
N SER A 82 18.03 6.03 -11.56
CA SER A 82 17.94 7.12 -12.53
C SER A 82 16.86 6.86 -13.60
N ARG A 83 16.78 5.64 -14.12
CA ARG A 83 15.73 5.23 -15.08
C ARG A 83 14.32 5.36 -14.50
N LYS A 84 14.10 4.98 -13.24
CA LYS A 84 12.80 5.14 -12.59
C LYS A 84 12.47 6.61 -12.34
N TRP A 85 13.46 7.43 -12.02
CA TRP A 85 13.28 8.88 -11.88
C TRP A 85 12.86 9.51 -13.20
N GLY A 86 13.54 9.17 -14.30
CA GLY A 86 13.17 9.63 -15.64
C GLY A 86 11.76 9.20 -16.05
N ALA A 87 11.40 7.93 -15.81
CA ALA A 87 10.05 7.43 -16.09
C ALA A 87 8.97 8.16 -15.29
N LEU A 88 9.22 8.45 -14.01
CA LEU A 88 8.28 9.23 -13.18
C LEU A 88 8.17 10.68 -13.69
N ALA A 89 9.29 11.31 -14.07
CA ALA A 89 9.29 12.66 -14.61
C ALA A 89 8.50 12.75 -15.92
N LEU A 90 8.69 11.79 -16.84
CA LEU A 90 7.90 11.70 -18.09
C LEU A 90 6.41 11.48 -17.81
N ALA A 91 6.07 10.60 -16.86
CA ALA A 91 4.68 10.39 -16.48
C ALA A 91 4.05 11.66 -15.85
N MET A 92 4.80 12.41 -15.05
CA MET A 92 4.34 13.68 -14.51
C MET A 92 4.20 14.74 -15.59
N LEU A 93 5.13 14.81 -16.54
CA LEU A 93 5.04 15.71 -17.70
C LEU A 93 3.74 15.46 -18.47
N ALA A 94 3.48 14.20 -18.85
CA ALA A 94 2.25 13.84 -19.56
C ALA A 94 0.96 14.20 -18.80
N ARG A 95 0.95 14.06 -17.47
CA ARG A 95 -0.20 14.44 -16.62
C ARG A 95 -0.35 15.95 -16.44
N ARG A 96 0.67 16.73 -16.77
CA ARG A 96 0.76 18.19 -16.57
C ARG A 96 0.68 18.97 -17.87
N THR A 97 0.85 18.30 -19.01
CA THR A 97 0.76 18.92 -20.34
C THR A 97 -0.67 18.80 -20.86
N CYS A 98 -1.28 19.93 -21.23
CA CYS A 98 -2.59 19.94 -21.84
C CYS A 98 -2.54 19.37 -23.27
N PRO A 99 -3.40 18.41 -23.65
CA PRO A 99 -3.39 17.87 -25.01
C PRO A 99 -3.87 18.89 -26.07
N VAL A 100 -4.59 19.95 -25.66
CA VAL A 100 -5.14 20.96 -26.57
C VAL A 100 -4.15 22.09 -26.83
N CYS A 101 -3.68 22.78 -25.78
CA CYS A 101 -2.77 23.92 -25.93
C CYS A 101 -1.29 23.57 -25.76
N GLN A 102 -0.97 22.32 -25.42
CA GLN A 102 0.41 21.82 -25.22
C GLN A 102 1.23 22.53 -24.14
N VAL A 103 0.61 23.42 -23.36
CA VAL A 103 1.23 24.07 -22.21
C VAL A 103 1.38 23.06 -21.07
N THR A 104 2.55 23.07 -20.43
CA THR A 104 2.85 22.26 -19.24
C THR A 104 2.66 23.08 -17.96
N TYR A 105 1.84 22.57 -17.04
CA TYR A 105 1.48 23.22 -15.79
C TYR A 105 2.26 22.66 -14.59
N SER A 106 2.25 23.37 -13.47
CA SER A 106 2.83 22.92 -12.19
C SER A 106 1.98 21.87 -11.47
N TYR A 107 0.71 21.71 -11.88
CA TYR A 107 -0.28 20.82 -11.30
C TYR A 107 -0.74 19.75 -12.31
N CYS A 108 -1.19 18.60 -11.81
CA CYS A 108 -1.77 17.55 -12.65
C CYS A 108 -3.15 18.00 -13.17
N LEU A 109 -3.39 17.86 -14.47
CA LEU A 109 -4.67 18.22 -15.07
C LEU A 109 -5.82 17.40 -14.49
N PRO A 110 -7.03 17.99 -14.36
CA PRO A 110 -8.22 17.26 -13.90
C PRO A 110 -8.59 16.14 -14.88
N VAL A 111 -8.69 14.91 -14.35
CA VAL A 111 -9.06 13.73 -15.17
C VAL A 111 -10.47 13.85 -15.74
N SER A 112 -11.39 14.51 -15.02
CA SER A 112 -12.77 14.73 -15.46
C SER A 112 -12.89 15.61 -16.71
N LEU A 113 -11.96 16.56 -16.89
CA LEU A 113 -11.97 17.49 -18.01
C LEU A 113 -11.11 17.00 -19.18
N GLY A 114 -10.11 16.16 -18.91
CA GLY A 114 -9.16 15.68 -19.91
C GLY A 114 -8.25 16.76 -20.50
N MET A 115 -8.38 18.02 -20.06
CA MET A 115 -7.62 19.18 -20.52
C MET A 115 -7.40 20.19 -19.39
N CYS A 116 -6.66 21.27 -19.65
CA CYS A 116 -6.48 22.32 -18.64
C CYS A 116 -7.76 23.15 -18.46
N LEU A 117 -7.90 23.78 -17.30
CA LEU A 117 -9.04 24.62 -16.94
C LEU A 117 -9.26 25.73 -17.97
N LEU A 118 -8.21 26.44 -18.36
CA LEU A 118 -8.29 27.51 -19.37
C LEU A 118 -8.86 27.04 -20.72
N CYS A 119 -8.46 25.85 -21.20
CA CYS A 119 -9.01 25.31 -22.44
C CYS A 119 -10.47 24.88 -22.28
N HIS A 120 -10.83 24.35 -21.11
CA HIS A 120 -12.22 23.98 -20.82
C HIS A 120 -13.11 25.21 -20.75
N ASP A 121 -12.72 26.24 -20.00
CA ASP A 121 -13.49 27.46 -19.79
C ASP A 121 -13.71 28.20 -21.13
N ASN A 122 -12.66 28.32 -21.95
CA ASN A 122 -12.77 28.90 -23.29
C ASN A 122 -13.72 28.11 -24.22
N LEU A 123 -13.79 26.78 -24.09
CA LEU A 123 -14.74 25.97 -24.88
C LEU A 123 -16.17 26.19 -24.40
N THR A 124 -16.37 26.29 -23.08
CA THR A 124 -17.69 26.56 -22.52
C THR A 124 -18.21 27.95 -22.88
N GLU A 125 -17.36 28.97 -22.89
CA GLU A 125 -17.73 30.34 -23.29
C GLU A 125 -18.12 30.43 -24.78
N ARG A 126 -17.46 29.65 -25.64
CA ARG A 126 -17.80 29.59 -27.08
C ARG A 126 -19.07 28.81 -27.39
N ALA A 127 -19.53 27.97 -26.46
CA ALA A 127 -20.73 27.15 -26.63
C ALA A 127 -21.99 27.81 -26.06
N ALA A 128 -21.83 28.89 -25.27
CA ALA A 128 -22.90 29.73 -24.74
C ALA A 128 -23.26 30.84 -25.74
#